data_AF-A0A948W530-F1
#
_entry.id   AF-A0A948W530-F1
#
_cell.length_a   1.000
_cell.length_b   1.000
_cell.length_c   1.000
_cell.angle_alpha   90.00
_cell.angle_beta   90.00
_cell.angle_gamma   90.00
#
_symmetry.space_group_name_H-M   'P 1'
#
loop_
_entity.id
_entity.type
_entity.pdbx_description
1 polymer ?
#
loop_
_entity_poly.entity_id
_entity_poly.type
_entity_poly.pdbx_seq_one_letter_code
_entity_poly.pdbx_strand_id
1 'polypeptide(L)'
;MRRRSTSGTLFTIGYEGLSPGDLVKTLRHNGVELVLDVRQRASSRKAGFSKSVLKSNLEKHGISYQHFPELGSPPDLRKKYNADGDRAYFIRHYRNSLEGKGSILQELANLASTMPVALVCYEADPGHCHRSIVASEMARLSTPALQVQDL
;
A
#
# COMPACT_ATOMS: atom_id res chain seq x y z
N MET A 1 -14.21 -10.06 24.35
CA MET A 1 -14.15 -11.02 23.23
C MET A 1 -14.77 -10.33 22.01
N ARG A 2 -13.97 -9.66 21.17
CA ARG A 2 -14.49 -8.92 19.99
C ARG A 2 -14.82 -9.94 18.90
N ARG A 3 -16.08 -9.96 18.45
CA ARG A 3 -16.51 -10.73 17.27
C ARG A 3 -15.67 -10.26 16.08
N ARG A 4 -14.77 -11.10 15.54
CA ARG A 4 -14.12 -10.82 14.26
C ARG A 4 -15.21 -10.91 13.18
N SER A 5 -15.53 -9.76 12.59
CA SER A 5 -16.22 -9.66 11.31
C SER A 5 -15.53 -10.59 10.31
N THR A 6 -16.31 -11.36 9.55
CA THR A 6 -15.87 -12.37 8.57
C THR A 6 -15.29 -11.76 7.28
N SER A 7 -14.76 -10.53 7.33
CA SER A 7 -14.17 -9.82 6.19
C SER A 7 -12.94 -9.07 6.71
N GLY A 8 -11.77 -9.36 6.12
CA GLY A 8 -10.52 -8.70 6.48
C GLY A 8 -10.48 -7.25 6.03
N THR A 9 -9.68 -6.43 6.71
CA THR A 9 -9.52 -5.00 6.41
C THR A 9 -8.16 -4.77 5.76
N LEU A 10 -8.18 -4.15 4.58
CA LEU A 10 -7.00 -3.67 3.87
C LEU A 10 -6.92 -2.15 4.02
N PHE A 11 -5.94 -1.69 4.75
CA PHE A 11 -5.66 -0.27 4.87
C PHE A 11 -4.78 0.24 3.73
N THR A 12 -4.86 1.53 3.46
CA THR A 12 -3.99 2.24 2.52
C THR A 12 -3.50 3.51 3.19
N ILE A 13 -2.21 3.83 3.06
CA ILE A 13 -1.63 5.03 3.67
C ILE A 13 -0.55 5.64 2.76
N GLY A 14 -0.63 6.96 2.60
CA GLY A 14 0.39 7.79 1.98
C GLY A 14 1.21 8.49 3.04
N TYR A 15 2.55 8.50 2.92
CA TYR A 15 3.39 9.15 3.94
C TYR A 15 3.83 10.58 3.60
N GLU A 16 3.41 11.13 2.47
CA GLU A 16 3.54 12.55 2.18
C GLU A 16 2.87 13.37 3.30
N GLY A 17 3.59 14.37 3.81
CA GLY A 17 3.14 15.14 4.98
C GLY A 17 3.36 14.47 6.36
N LEU A 18 3.47 13.14 6.45
CA LEU A 18 3.59 12.45 7.76
C LEU A 18 5.02 12.39 8.29
N SER A 19 5.22 12.48 9.62
CA SER A 19 6.50 12.04 10.21
C SER A 19 6.55 10.50 10.33
N PRO A 20 7.71 9.87 10.50
CA PRO A 20 7.79 8.44 10.79
C PRO A 20 7.03 8.05 12.07
N GLY A 21 6.99 8.96 13.05
CA GLY A 21 6.23 8.78 14.29
C GLY A 21 4.73 8.82 14.07
N ASP A 22 4.25 9.78 13.26
CA ASP A 22 2.82 9.88 12.92
C ASP A 22 2.36 8.66 12.12
N LEU A 23 3.16 8.19 11.15
CA LEU A 23 2.86 6.96 10.42
C LEU A 23 2.66 5.78 11.38
N VAL A 24 3.62 5.54 12.28
CA VAL A 24 3.54 4.44 13.25
C VAL A 24 2.33 4.61 14.16
N LYS A 25 2.07 5.83 14.65
CA LYS A 25 0.92 6.12 15.50
C LYS A 25 -0.40 5.79 14.79
N THR A 26 -0.57 6.22 13.54
CA THR A 26 -1.76 5.93 12.73
C THR A 26 -1.93 4.44 12.47
N LEU A 27 -0.85 3.74 12.09
CA LEU A 27 -0.89 2.29 11.84
C LEU A 27 -1.27 1.50 13.11
N ARG A 28 -0.66 1.83 14.25
CA ARG A 28 -0.98 1.19 15.53
C ARG A 28 -2.40 1.47 16.00
N HIS A 29 -2.88 2.70 15.81
CA HIS A 29 -4.24 3.08 16.19
C HIS A 29 -5.29 2.22 15.45
N ASN A 30 -5.02 1.89 14.19
CA ASN A 30 -5.88 1.04 13.36
C ASN A 30 -5.59 -0.46 13.51
N GLY A 31 -4.64 -0.85 14.38
CA GLY A 31 -4.29 -2.24 14.61
C GLY A 31 -3.60 -2.93 13.43
N VAL A 32 -2.92 -2.17 12.57
CA VAL A 32 -2.15 -2.74 11.44
C VAL A 32 -1.02 -3.63 11.98
N GLU A 33 -0.97 -4.86 11.49
CA GLU A 33 0.04 -5.85 11.88
C GLU A 33 1.14 -6.00 10.80
N LEU A 34 0.83 -5.69 9.54
CA LEU A 34 1.74 -5.81 8.41
C LEU A 34 1.62 -4.62 7.45
N VAL A 35 2.75 -4.02 7.10
CA VAL A 35 2.88 -3.02 6.02
C VAL A 35 3.45 -3.67 4.77
N LEU A 36 2.72 -3.55 3.66
CA LEU A 36 3.17 -3.90 2.32
C LEU A 36 3.58 -2.61 1.61
N ASP A 37 4.88 -2.46 1.41
CA ASP A 37 5.45 -1.36 0.64
C ASP A 37 5.36 -1.67 -0.84
N VAL A 38 4.48 -0.94 -1.52
CA VAL A 38 4.25 -1.09 -2.96
C VAL A 38 5.01 -0.03 -3.75
N ARG A 39 6.04 0.61 -3.18
CA ARG A 39 6.91 1.53 -3.95
C ARG A 39 7.82 0.73 -4.86
N GLN A 40 7.95 1.13 -6.12
CA GLN A 40 8.91 0.50 -7.02
C GLN A 40 10.34 0.65 -6.51
N ARG A 41 10.67 1.85 -6.00
CA ARG A 41 11.91 2.15 -5.30
C ARG A 41 11.57 2.58 -3.88
N ALA A 42 11.93 1.76 -2.89
CA ALA A 42 11.76 2.06 -1.47
C ALA A 42 12.87 2.96 -0.90
N SER A 43 13.59 3.70 -1.77
CA SER A 43 14.41 4.83 -1.36
C SER A 43 13.53 6.08 -1.23
N SER A 44 13.77 6.88 -0.20
CA SER A 44 13.04 8.13 0.03
C SER A 44 14.01 9.22 0.43
N ARG A 45 13.78 10.43 -0.09
CA ARG A 45 14.48 11.65 0.34
C ARG A 45 13.93 12.17 1.66
N LYS A 46 12.73 11.75 2.06
CA LYS A 46 12.12 12.11 3.34
C LYS A 46 12.75 11.27 4.45
N ALA A 47 13.36 11.94 5.41
CA ALA A 47 14.04 11.29 6.53
C ALA A 47 13.12 10.28 7.23
N GLY A 48 13.65 9.09 7.51
CA GLY A 48 12.90 8.01 8.17
C GLY A 48 12.07 7.09 7.26
N PHE A 49 11.98 7.37 5.95
CA PHE A 49 11.17 6.59 5.01
C PHE A 49 11.96 5.76 4.00
N SER A 50 13.29 5.69 4.13
CA SER A 50 14.08 4.70 3.39
C SER A 50 13.74 3.29 3.89
N LYS A 51 13.82 2.29 3.01
CA LYS A 51 13.45 0.89 3.29
C LYS A 51 13.92 0.37 4.65
N SER A 52 15.22 0.46 4.94
CA SER A 52 15.82 -0.06 6.17
C SER A 52 15.35 0.69 7.41
N VAL A 53 15.25 2.02 7.34
CA VAL A 53 14.85 2.85 8.47
C VAL A 53 13.36 2.68 8.76
N LEU A 54 12.53 2.69 7.72
CA LEU A 54 11.09 2.46 7.84
C LEU A 54 10.81 1.07 8.43
N LYS A 55 11.44 0.02 7.88
CA LYS A 55 11.35 -1.35 8.39
C LYS A 55 11.71 -1.41 9.88
N SER A 56 12.89 -0.91 10.26
CA SER A 56 13.34 -0.93 11.64
C SER A 56 12.39 -0.16 12.58
N ASN A 57 11.84 0.97 12.13
CA ASN A 57 10.90 1.75 12.93
C ASN A 57 9.57 1.01 13.15
N LEU A 58 9.04 0.35 12.11
CA LEU A 58 7.81 -0.44 12.20
C LEU A 58 8.00 -1.67 13.10
N GLU A 59 9.09 -2.41 12.92
CA GLU A 59 9.38 -3.63 13.70
C GLU A 59 9.56 -3.35 15.19
N LYS A 60 10.17 -2.21 15.56
CA LYS A 60 10.25 -1.74 16.96
C LYS A 60 8.88 -1.56 17.63
N HIS A 61 7.84 -1.40 16.83
CA HIS A 61 6.46 -1.19 17.27
C HIS A 61 5.57 -2.42 17.01
N GLY A 62 6.17 -3.56 16.68
CA GLY A 62 5.46 -4.82 16.43
C GLY A 62 4.75 -4.89 15.09
N ILE A 63 5.09 -4.02 14.13
CA ILE A 63 4.50 -4.00 12.79
C ILE A 63 5.51 -4.63 11.81
N SER A 64 5.10 -5.70 11.14
CA SER A 64 5.91 -6.34 10.11
C SER A 64 5.99 -5.47 8.85
N TYR A 65 7.07 -5.62 8.08
CA TYR A 65 7.27 -4.87 6.84
C TYR A 65 7.76 -5.78 5.73
N GLN A 66 7.10 -5.70 4.57
CA GLN A 66 7.48 -6.40 3.34
C GLN A 66 7.43 -5.44 2.15
N HIS A 67 8.32 -5.62 1.17
CA HIS A 67 8.48 -4.71 0.04
C HIS A 67 8.27 -5.44 -1.28
N PHE A 68 7.33 -4.94 -2.09
CA PHE A 68 6.88 -5.51 -3.37
C PHE A 68 7.12 -4.51 -4.50
N PRO A 69 8.38 -4.33 -4.95
CA PRO A 69 8.72 -3.39 -6.02
C PRO A 69 8.00 -3.66 -7.35
N GLU A 70 7.63 -4.91 -7.61
CA GLU A 70 6.85 -5.35 -8.77
C GLU A 70 5.43 -4.77 -8.81
N LEU A 71 4.88 -4.38 -7.66
CA LEU A 71 3.60 -3.67 -7.56
C LEU A 71 3.77 -2.15 -7.60
N GLY A 72 4.99 -1.64 -7.79
CA GLY A 72 5.22 -0.21 -7.87
C GLY A 72 4.89 0.41 -9.22
N SER A 73 4.47 1.68 -9.19
CA SER A 73 4.29 2.46 -10.42
C SER A 73 5.61 2.57 -11.21
N PRO A 74 5.63 2.31 -12.53
CA PRO A 74 6.83 2.49 -13.36
C PRO A 74 7.32 3.96 -13.40
N PRO A 75 8.64 4.23 -13.53
CA PRO A 75 9.17 5.59 -13.47
C PRO A 75 8.66 6.50 -14.59
N ASP A 76 8.57 5.96 -15.81
CA ASP A 76 8.12 6.72 -16.97
C ASP A 76 6.64 7.08 -16.85
N LEU A 77 5.84 6.16 -16.29
CA LEU A 77 4.43 6.40 -16.03
C LEU A 77 4.23 7.50 -14.97
N ARG A 78 4.99 7.46 -13.87
CA ARG A 78 5.01 8.54 -12.87
C ARG A 78 5.45 9.87 -13.48
N LYS A 79 6.52 9.87 -14.28
CA LYS A 79 7.06 11.07 -14.90
C LYS A 79 6.04 11.74 -15.82
N LYS A 80 5.34 10.95 -16.64
CA LYS A 80 4.28 11.44 -17.51
C LYS A 80 3.12 12.03 -16.69
N TYR A 81 2.61 11.27 -15.71
CA TYR A 81 1.50 11.73 -14.88
C TYR A 81 1.82 13.01 -14.11
N ASN A 82 3.05 13.15 -13.60
CA ASN A 82 3.48 14.39 -12.94
C ASN A 82 3.60 15.58 -13.91
N ALA A 83 3.74 15.34 -15.21
CA ALA A 83 3.90 16.39 -16.22
C ALA A 83 2.55 16.88 -16.76
N ASP A 84 1.57 15.99 -16.94
CA ASP A 84 0.30 16.31 -17.60
C ASP A 84 -0.96 16.08 -16.75
N GLY A 85 -0.85 15.38 -15.61
CA GLY A 85 -1.98 15.06 -14.76
C GLY A 85 -3.01 14.10 -15.37
N ASP A 86 -2.68 13.40 -16.47
CA ASP A 86 -3.62 12.52 -17.17
C ASP A 86 -3.88 11.25 -16.37
N ARG A 87 -4.90 11.33 -15.52
CA ARG A 87 -5.29 10.25 -14.61
C ARG A 87 -5.83 9.02 -15.34
N ALA A 88 -6.55 9.23 -16.44
CA ALA A 88 -7.13 8.12 -17.21
C ALA A 88 -6.01 7.30 -17.88
N TYR A 89 -5.01 8.00 -18.45
CA TYR A 89 -3.80 7.37 -18.96
C TYR A 89 -3.06 6.63 -17.84
N PHE A 90 -2.82 7.29 -16.70
CA PHE A 90 -2.12 6.68 -15.58
C PHE A 90 -2.76 5.36 -15.12
N ILE A 91 -4.08 5.37 -14.87
CA ILE A 91 -4.81 4.19 -14.42
C ILE A 91 -4.72 3.06 -15.44
N ARG A 92 -4.96 3.35 -16.72
CA ARG A 92 -4.94 2.34 -17.78
C ARG A 92 -3.57 1.69 -17.89
N HIS A 93 -2.52 2.50 -18.01
CA HIS A 93 -1.16 1.97 -18.19
C HIS A 93 -0.60 1.31 -16.92
N TYR A 94 -1.01 1.77 -15.73
CA TYR A 94 -0.65 1.10 -14.49
C TYR A 94 -1.33 -0.26 -14.35
N ARG A 95 -2.63 -0.38 -14.70
CA ARG A 95 -3.32 -1.69 -14.73
C ARG A 95 -2.65 -2.66 -15.69
N ASN A 96 -2.27 -2.21 -16.88
CA ASN A 96 -1.51 -3.04 -17.82
C ASN A 96 -0.17 -3.49 -17.20
N SER A 97 0.48 -2.64 -16.39
CA SER A 97 1.69 -3.03 -15.68
C SER A 97 1.45 -4.12 -14.63
N LEU A 98 0.22 -4.35 -14.17
CA LEU A 98 -0.15 -5.43 -13.24
C LEU A 98 -0.48 -6.75 -13.96
N GLU A 99 -0.50 -6.78 -15.29
CA GLU A 99 -0.67 -8.03 -16.03
C GLU A 99 0.41 -9.05 -15.65
N GLY A 100 0.00 -10.31 -15.46
CA GLY A 100 0.87 -11.38 -14.97
C GLY A 100 1.14 -11.37 -13.45
N LYS A 101 0.64 -10.38 -12.71
CA LYS A 101 0.83 -10.27 -11.23
C LYS A 101 -0.38 -10.74 -10.42
N GLY A 102 -1.30 -11.48 -11.06
CA GLY A 102 -2.52 -11.96 -10.40
C GLY A 102 -2.24 -12.88 -9.21
N SER A 103 -1.23 -13.75 -9.30
CA SER A 103 -0.86 -14.68 -8.21
C SER A 103 -0.41 -13.95 -6.95
N ILE A 104 0.49 -12.97 -7.07
CA ILE A 104 0.97 -12.21 -5.93
C ILE A 104 -0.14 -11.32 -5.35
N LEU A 105 -0.97 -10.70 -6.19
CA LEU A 105 -2.12 -9.91 -5.71
C LEU A 105 -3.11 -10.80 -4.94
N GLN A 106 -3.33 -12.04 -5.38
CA GLN A 106 -4.16 -13.01 -4.67
C GLN A 106 -3.54 -13.42 -3.33
N GLU A 107 -2.23 -13.68 -3.28
CA GLU A 107 -1.53 -14.03 -2.05
C GLU A 107 -1.65 -12.90 -1.00
N LEU A 108 -1.39 -11.66 -1.42
CA LEU A 108 -1.53 -10.49 -0.56
C LEU A 108 -2.98 -10.27 -0.11
N ALA A 109 -3.94 -10.53 -1.00
CA ALA A 109 -5.36 -10.46 -0.65
C ALA A 109 -5.73 -11.51 0.41
N ASN A 110 -5.22 -12.73 0.29
CA ASN A 110 -5.42 -13.80 1.27
C ASN A 110 -4.80 -13.42 2.62
N LEU A 111 -3.60 -12.83 2.63
CA LEU A 111 -2.98 -12.31 3.85
C LEU A 111 -3.87 -11.25 4.52
N ALA A 112 -4.34 -10.25 3.75
CA ALA A 112 -5.22 -9.20 4.25
C ALA A 112 -6.59 -9.72 4.75
N SER A 113 -7.02 -10.91 4.33
CA SER A 113 -8.22 -11.57 4.86
C SER A 113 -8.01 -12.19 6.25
N THR A 114 -6.76 -12.42 6.67
CA THR A 114 -6.43 -13.09 7.94
C THR A 114 -5.90 -12.13 9.01
N MET A 115 -5.33 -11.00 8.60
CA MET A 115 -4.76 -10.00 9.50
C MET A 115 -4.89 -8.58 8.93
N PRO A 116 -4.84 -7.53 9.76
CA PRO A 116 -4.94 -6.15 9.30
C PRO A 116 -3.65 -5.72 8.58
N VAL A 117 -3.75 -5.44 7.29
CA VAL A 117 -2.63 -5.11 6.40
C VAL A 117 -2.75 -3.67 5.91
N ALA A 118 -1.65 -2.93 5.78
CA ALA A 118 -1.63 -1.62 5.14
C ALA A 118 -0.73 -1.60 3.89
N LEU A 119 -1.25 -1.10 2.77
CA LEU A 119 -0.43 -0.72 1.62
C LEU A 119 0.16 0.66 1.85
N VAL A 120 1.47 0.82 1.61
CA VAL A 120 2.13 2.13 1.72
C VAL A 120 2.72 2.60 0.39
N CYS A 121 2.47 3.87 0.05
CA CYS A 121 3.17 4.60 -1.01
C CYS A 121 3.50 6.04 -0.57
N TYR A 122 4.02 6.87 -1.48
CA TYR A 122 4.43 8.23 -1.14
C TYR A 122 3.25 9.19 -0.99
N GLU A 123 2.46 9.34 -2.05
CA GLU A 123 1.45 10.39 -2.24
C GLU A 123 0.40 10.39 -1.13
N ALA A 124 0.03 11.53 -0.56
CA ALA A 124 -0.97 11.55 0.52
C ALA A 124 -2.34 11.13 -0.02
N ASP A 125 -2.73 11.67 -1.17
CA ASP A 125 -4.04 11.44 -1.78
C ASP A 125 -4.11 10.07 -2.51
N PRO A 126 -5.00 9.15 -2.07
CA PRO A 126 -5.19 7.86 -2.74
C PRO A 126 -5.75 7.99 -4.17
N GLY A 127 -6.38 9.11 -4.51
CA GLY A 127 -6.87 9.43 -5.84
C GLY A 127 -5.78 9.64 -6.87
N HIS A 128 -4.58 10.06 -6.45
CA HIS A 128 -3.46 10.44 -7.31
C HIS A 128 -2.27 9.47 -7.22
N CYS A 129 -2.52 8.24 -6.77
CA CYS A 129 -1.49 7.25 -6.51
C CYS A 129 -1.81 5.90 -7.17
N HIS A 130 -0.85 4.99 -7.15
CA HIS A 130 -1.06 3.62 -7.61
C HIS A 130 -1.60 2.67 -6.53
N ARG A 131 -1.43 2.99 -5.23
CA ARG A 131 -1.85 2.08 -4.14
C ARG A 131 -3.35 1.79 -4.14
N SER A 132 -4.19 2.74 -4.57
CA SER A 132 -5.64 2.55 -4.68
C SER A 132 -6.00 1.52 -5.75
N ILE A 133 -5.24 1.47 -6.85
CA ILE A 133 -5.41 0.48 -7.91
C ILE A 133 -4.99 -0.91 -7.40
N VAL A 134 -3.87 -1.01 -6.68
CA VAL A 134 -3.45 -2.27 -6.04
C VAL A 134 -4.49 -2.76 -5.05
N ALA A 135 -4.99 -1.88 -4.17
CA ALA A 135 -6.01 -2.21 -3.18
C ALA A 135 -7.30 -2.70 -3.85
N SER A 136 -7.71 -2.05 -4.94
CA SER A 136 -8.88 -2.45 -5.73
C SER A 136 -8.71 -3.84 -6.35
N GLU A 137 -7.53 -4.16 -6.91
CA GLU A 137 -7.29 -5.49 -7.48
C GLU A 137 -7.24 -6.57 -6.39
N MET A 138 -6.60 -6.30 -5.25
CA MET A 138 -6.60 -7.22 -4.11
C MET A 138 -8.02 -7.49 -3.59
N ALA A 139 -8.83 -6.44 -3.43
CA ALA A 139 -10.21 -6.58 -2.97
C ALA A 139 -11.07 -7.38 -3.97
N ARG A 140 -10.86 -7.19 -5.27
CA ARG A 140 -11.55 -7.94 -6.34
C ARG A 140 -11.20 -9.43 -6.34
N LEU A 141 -9.97 -9.77 -5.96
CA LEU A 141 -9.46 -11.14 -5.93
C LEU A 141 -9.81 -11.87 -4.62
N SER A 142 -10.17 -11.16 -3.56
CA SER A 142 -10.46 -11.77 -2.26
C SER A 142 -11.90 -12.29 -2.15
N THR A 143 -12.06 -13.45 -1.52
CA THR A 143 -13.35 -14.00 -1.09
C THR A 143 -13.18 -14.59 0.32
N PRO A 144 -13.84 -14.07 1.36
CA PRO A 144 -14.79 -12.94 1.35
C PRO A 144 -14.12 -11.60 1.01
N ALA A 145 -14.91 -10.66 0.48
CA ALA A 145 -14.40 -9.37 0.02
C ALA A 145 -13.66 -8.60 1.13
N LEU A 146 -12.53 -7.97 0.78
CA LEU A 146 -11.79 -7.09 1.69
C LEU A 146 -12.49 -5.73 1.81
N GLN A 147 -12.52 -5.20 3.02
CA GLN A 147 -12.88 -3.81 3.25
C GLN A 147 -11.64 -2.94 3.09
N VAL A 148 -11.63 -2.08 2.06
CA VAL A 148 -10.53 -1.14 1.83
C VAL A 148 -10.80 0.15 2.60
N GLN A 149 -9.82 0.61 3.40
CA GLN A 149 -9.92 1.83 4.20
C GLN A 149 -8.65 2.68 4.06
N ASP A 150 -8.80 3.91 3.55
CA ASP A 150 -7.71 4.91 3.54
C ASP A 150 -7.52 5.52 4.94
N LEU A 151 -6.26 5.69 5.34
CA LEU A 151 -5.80 6.23 6.62
C LEU A 151 -5.18 7.63 6.50
#